data_AF-A0A1C6B2T9-F1
#
_entry.id   AF-A0A1C6B2T9-F1
#
_cell.length_a   1.000
_cell.length_b   1.000
_cell.length_c   1.000
_cell.angle_alpha   90.00
_cell.angle_beta   90.00
_cell.angle_gamma   90.00
#
_symmetry.space_group_name_H-M   'P 1'
#
loop_
_entity.id
_entity.type
_entity.pdbx_description
1 polymer ?
#
loop_
_entity_poly.entity_id
_entity_poly.type
_entity_poly.pdbx_seq_one_letter_code
_entity_poly.pdbx_strand_id
1 'polypeptide(L)'
;MNMSRKAEFKQLMINRRNLYHLFSRFFQKEIDEAFFEGLKNIVFPSDRKENELTEFRDALLRLNEYFEYDAGETLDDLAADYAKTFLGAGSAQGAAAFPYESVYTSPKHVMMQDAWNQVCEIYEYKGIERNEESEGLLEDHIAVELDFMAFLCDETSQYTETLAGLEEQREFLNKHLLNWAPEFCLDIKYHADTEFYRMVGQLTTGFLQLDSFILDKMIVERKARTIVSKSFRLSRQGMNDILKELQKEYHIYGPKHVPDRGMWETNGLIRYEEVSTVEEIVTDRQSDFSPKEVIYPVSQTIFKFDENNCVETVTKDPKGIIIFMRPCDINGLKRLDNMFLANGGLSDIYYKRMRDKVKIFMMECEKSWDNCYCVSMGTNKTENYSVACRLNEDEIYLEVKDAEFIDYFEDEMESGYKPLFIEENQRKVCVPDIKDAKMLRKIFELDFWKDYNEDCISCGGCNTVCPTCSCFDTVDYLNQENSRKGERRRLWSSCMLPDFSKTAGGNIARKTPDQMMRFKTMHKVYDYNARFGGNEHMCVGCGRCIQRCMQDISFADTINKLSAEVDKLKVKKTEGNKNGK
;
A
#
# COMPACT_ATOMS: atom_id res chain seq x y z
N MET A 1 -17.63 12.07 -30.81
CA MET A 1 -16.39 12.42 -30.07
C MET A 1 -16.04 11.20 -29.25
N ASN A 2 -14.92 10.51 -29.54
CA ASN A 2 -14.48 9.41 -28.70
C ASN A 2 -14.10 9.98 -27.33
N MET A 3 -14.76 9.51 -26.28
CA MET A 3 -14.33 9.78 -24.91
C MET A 3 -12.95 9.15 -24.71
N SER A 4 -12.08 9.78 -23.91
CA SER A 4 -10.86 9.12 -23.48
C SER A 4 -11.21 7.93 -22.58
N ARG A 5 -10.42 6.85 -22.60
CA ARG A 5 -10.65 5.66 -21.77
C ARG A 5 -10.78 5.99 -20.27
N LYS A 6 -10.02 6.98 -19.80
CA LYS A 6 -10.13 7.52 -18.45
C LYS A 6 -11.52 8.10 -18.16
N ALA A 7 -12.09 8.83 -19.11
CA ALA A 7 -13.45 9.35 -18.99
C ALA A 7 -14.48 8.21 -19.00
N GLU A 8 -14.25 7.15 -19.79
CA GLU A 8 -15.09 5.94 -19.80
C GLU A 8 -15.03 5.20 -18.45
N PHE A 9 -13.84 5.02 -17.87
CA PHE A 9 -13.68 4.40 -16.55
C PHE A 9 -14.37 5.20 -15.45
N LYS A 10 -14.17 6.52 -15.41
CA LYS A 10 -14.83 7.38 -14.43
C LYS A 10 -16.35 7.32 -14.57
N GLN A 11 -16.85 7.35 -15.80
CA GLN A 11 -18.28 7.21 -16.06
C GLN A 11 -18.82 5.84 -15.60
N LEU A 12 -18.05 4.76 -15.79
CA LEU A 12 -18.42 3.44 -15.31
C LEU A 12 -18.50 3.38 -13.77
N MET A 13 -17.54 3.98 -13.06
CA MET A 13 -17.60 4.07 -11.58
C MET A 13 -18.83 4.85 -11.11
N ILE A 14 -19.13 5.99 -11.75
CA ILE A 14 -20.32 6.79 -11.45
C ILE A 14 -21.60 5.97 -11.67
N ASN A 15 -21.67 5.21 -12.77
CA ASN A 15 -22.82 4.37 -13.07
C ASN A 15 -22.99 3.26 -12.02
N ARG A 16 -21.90 2.59 -11.63
CA ARG A 16 -21.92 1.55 -10.59
C ARG A 16 -22.36 2.11 -9.24
N ARG A 17 -21.79 3.25 -8.82
CA ARG A 17 -22.21 3.96 -7.62
C ARG A 17 -23.71 4.26 -7.60
N ASN A 18 -24.24 4.82 -8.69
CA ASN A 18 -25.66 5.18 -8.76
C ASN A 18 -26.57 3.93 -8.66
N LEU A 19 -26.13 2.79 -9.21
CA LEU A 19 -26.83 1.51 -9.05
C LEU A 19 -26.78 1.03 -7.59
N TYR A 20 -25.61 1.09 -6.94
CA TYR A 20 -25.50 0.72 -5.52
C TYR A 20 -26.42 1.56 -4.62
N HIS A 21 -26.51 2.88 -4.82
CA HIS A 21 -27.46 3.72 -4.09
C HIS A 21 -28.92 3.37 -4.39
N LEU A 22 -29.26 3.06 -5.64
CA LEU A 22 -30.60 2.60 -6.01
C LEU A 22 -30.97 1.32 -5.25
N PHE A 23 -30.06 0.35 -5.20
CA PHE A 23 -30.28 -0.90 -4.49
C PHE A 23 -30.31 -0.72 -2.96
N SER A 24 -29.47 0.15 -2.40
CA SER A 24 -29.53 0.52 -0.98
C SER A 24 -30.92 1.04 -0.61
N ARG A 25 -31.46 1.97 -1.41
CA ARG A 25 -32.76 2.59 -1.15
C ARG A 25 -33.92 1.59 -1.10
N PHE A 26 -33.88 0.49 -1.84
CA PHE A 26 -34.93 -0.55 -1.77
C PHE A 26 -35.04 -1.20 -0.38
N PHE A 27 -33.94 -1.27 0.37
CA PHE A 27 -33.87 -1.96 1.67
C PHE A 27 -33.74 -1.01 2.86
N GLN A 28 -33.46 0.27 2.63
CA GLN A 28 -33.24 1.24 3.71
C GLN A 28 -34.54 1.56 4.48
N LYS A 29 -35.64 1.75 3.76
CA LYS A 29 -36.97 2.07 4.30
C LYS A 29 -38.05 1.71 3.28
N GLU A 30 -39.30 1.72 3.73
CA GLU A 30 -40.47 1.54 2.85
C GLU A 30 -40.46 2.48 1.64
N ILE A 31 -41.07 2.03 0.54
CA ILE A 31 -41.16 2.78 -0.71
C ILE A 31 -42.11 3.96 -0.49
N ASP A 32 -41.57 5.18 -0.58
CA ASP A 32 -42.36 6.40 -0.53
C ASP A 32 -42.82 6.82 -1.94
N GLU A 33 -43.84 7.69 -2.00
CA GLU A 33 -44.42 8.16 -3.26
C GLU A 33 -43.37 8.79 -4.19
N ALA A 34 -42.44 9.57 -3.63
CA ALA A 34 -41.40 10.24 -4.41
C ALA A 34 -40.46 9.22 -5.08
N PHE A 35 -40.03 8.19 -4.36
CA PHE A 35 -39.18 7.14 -4.90
C PHE A 35 -39.94 6.28 -5.91
N PHE A 36 -41.19 5.92 -5.64
CA PHE A 36 -42.03 5.16 -6.56
C PHE A 36 -42.25 5.87 -7.90
N GLU A 37 -42.57 7.17 -7.88
CA GLU A 37 -42.68 7.98 -9.10
C GLU A 37 -41.33 8.13 -9.83
N GLY A 38 -40.23 8.19 -9.08
CA GLY A 38 -38.88 8.16 -9.63
C GLY A 38 -38.60 6.89 -10.44
N LEU A 39 -38.97 5.72 -9.91
CA LEU A 39 -38.74 4.42 -10.55
C LEU A 39 -39.44 4.30 -11.90
N LYS A 40 -40.65 4.86 -12.05
CA LYS A 40 -41.41 4.87 -13.32
C LYS A 40 -40.66 5.55 -14.47
N ASN A 41 -39.73 6.46 -14.15
CA ASN A 41 -38.99 7.24 -15.13
C ASN A 41 -37.62 6.64 -15.48
N ILE A 42 -37.24 5.52 -14.84
CA ILE A 42 -35.96 4.86 -15.12
C ILE A 42 -36.12 3.97 -16.34
N VAL A 43 -35.43 4.31 -17.44
CA VAL A 43 -35.36 3.47 -18.63
C VAL A 43 -34.15 2.56 -18.54
N PHE A 44 -34.38 1.27 -18.30
CA PHE A 44 -33.32 0.27 -18.33
C PHE A 44 -33.08 -0.22 -19.77
N PRO A 45 -31.83 -0.18 -20.28
CA PRO A 45 -31.54 -0.62 -21.65
C PRO A 45 -31.81 -2.13 -21.82
N SER A 46 -32.81 -2.49 -22.63
CA SER A 46 -33.20 -3.88 -22.93
C SER A 46 -32.41 -4.51 -24.10
N ASP A 47 -31.63 -3.71 -24.83
CA ASP A 47 -31.08 -4.01 -26.16
C ASP A 47 -29.63 -4.55 -26.16
N ARG A 48 -29.13 -5.03 -25.02
CA ARG A 48 -27.75 -5.56 -24.96
C ARG A 48 -27.67 -6.90 -25.69
N LYS A 49 -26.77 -6.96 -26.69
CA LYS A 49 -26.46 -8.18 -27.46
C LYS A 49 -26.14 -9.35 -26.53
N GLU A 50 -26.67 -10.52 -26.91
CA GLU A 50 -26.46 -11.84 -26.31
C GLU A 50 -25.03 -12.03 -25.78
N ASN A 51 -24.85 -12.17 -24.47
CA ASN A 51 -24.07 -13.29 -23.88
C ASN A 51 -23.70 -13.20 -22.38
N GLU A 52 -24.03 -12.17 -21.60
CA GLU A 52 -23.58 -12.14 -20.19
C GLU A 52 -24.72 -11.77 -19.23
N LEU A 53 -25.14 -12.78 -18.44
CA LEU A 53 -26.15 -12.80 -17.36
C LEU A 53 -27.62 -12.61 -17.77
N THR A 54 -28.25 -13.72 -18.18
CA THR A 54 -29.69 -13.82 -18.46
C THR A 54 -30.56 -13.39 -17.29
N GLU A 55 -30.19 -13.71 -16.04
CA GLU A 55 -31.02 -13.43 -14.86
C GLU A 55 -31.20 -11.94 -14.57
N PHE A 56 -30.15 -11.12 -14.71
CA PHE A 56 -30.26 -9.67 -14.50
C PHE A 56 -31.09 -9.01 -15.61
N ARG A 57 -30.92 -9.44 -16.87
CA ARG A 57 -31.75 -8.99 -17.99
C ARG A 57 -33.21 -9.34 -17.78
N ASP A 58 -33.50 -10.57 -17.37
CA ASP A 58 -34.86 -11.04 -17.12
C ASP A 58 -35.51 -10.24 -15.97
N ALA A 59 -34.75 -9.93 -14.92
CA ALA A 59 -35.24 -9.11 -13.82
C ALA A 59 -35.52 -7.66 -14.25
N LEU A 60 -34.69 -7.07 -15.11
CA LEU A 60 -34.93 -5.74 -15.70
C LEU A 60 -36.17 -5.71 -16.61
N LEU A 61 -36.38 -6.75 -17.40
CA LEU A 61 -37.58 -6.87 -18.23
C LEU A 61 -38.85 -6.93 -17.37
N ARG A 62 -38.83 -7.71 -16.28
CA ARG A 62 -39.95 -7.77 -15.33
C ARG A 62 -40.24 -6.44 -14.65
N LEU A 63 -39.21 -5.64 -14.36
CA LEU A 63 -39.39 -4.29 -13.79
C LEU A 63 -40.08 -3.35 -14.77
N ASN A 64 -39.72 -3.40 -16.04
CA ASN A 64 -40.41 -2.63 -17.07
C ASN A 64 -41.87 -3.11 -17.21
N GLU A 65 -42.10 -4.43 -17.23
CA GLU A 65 -43.45 -5.01 -17.29
C GLU A 65 -44.32 -4.63 -16.08
N TYR A 66 -43.73 -4.57 -14.88
CA TYR A 66 -44.42 -4.17 -13.65
C TYR A 66 -45.06 -2.77 -13.76
N PHE A 67 -44.32 -1.81 -14.33
CA PHE A 67 -44.82 -0.44 -14.53
C PHE A 67 -45.67 -0.27 -15.79
N GLU A 68 -45.49 -1.11 -16.81
CA GLU A 68 -46.31 -1.07 -18.02
C GLU A 68 -47.71 -1.66 -17.80
N TYR A 69 -47.83 -2.72 -17.01
CA TYR A 69 -49.07 -3.51 -16.92
C TYR A 69 -49.91 -3.29 -15.65
N ASP A 70 -49.52 -2.38 -14.76
CA ASP A 70 -50.16 -2.12 -13.45
C ASP A 70 -50.52 -3.42 -12.71
N ALA A 71 -49.58 -3.91 -11.90
CA ALA A 71 -49.77 -5.11 -11.09
C ALA A 71 -50.92 -5.00 -10.06
N GLY A 72 -51.51 -3.81 -9.87
CA GLY A 72 -52.59 -3.57 -8.93
C GLY A 72 -52.14 -3.48 -7.46
N GLU A 73 -50.83 -3.35 -7.22
CA GLU A 73 -50.22 -3.20 -5.90
C GLU A 73 -50.14 -1.71 -5.52
N THR A 74 -50.74 -1.34 -4.40
CA THR A 74 -50.73 0.03 -3.88
C THR A 74 -49.50 0.30 -3.00
N LEU A 75 -49.17 1.57 -2.75
CA LEU A 75 -48.10 1.92 -1.80
C LEU A 75 -48.35 1.35 -0.40
N ASP A 76 -49.62 1.25 0.02
CA ASP A 76 -49.99 0.64 1.30
C ASP A 76 -49.70 -0.86 1.31
N ASP A 77 -49.92 -1.56 0.18
CA ASP A 77 -49.57 -2.97 0.03
C ASP A 77 -48.03 -3.16 0.11
N LEU A 78 -47.27 -2.28 -0.54
CA LEU A 78 -45.81 -2.30 -0.47
C LEU A 78 -45.29 -2.00 0.96
N ALA A 79 -45.90 -1.05 1.69
CA ALA A 79 -45.51 -0.76 3.06
C ALA A 79 -45.81 -1.93 4.01
N ALA A 80 -46.99 -2.56 3.85
CA ALA A 80 -47.37 -3.73 4.62
C ALA A 80 -46.44 -4.93 4.35
N ASP A 81 -46.11 -5.17 3.07
CA ASP A 81 -45.20 -6.25 2.69
C ASP A 81 -43.76 -5.99 3.15
N TYR A 82 -43.28 -4.74 3.12
CA TYR A 82 -41.99 -4.38 3.67
C TYR A 82 -41.88 -4.72 5.16
N ALA A 83 -42.89 -4.31 5.95
CA ALA A 83 -42.92 -4.58 7.38
C ALA A 83 -42.98 -6.09 7.68
N LYS A 84 -43.72 -6.86 6.89
CA LYS A 84 -43.78 -8.32 7.03
C LYS A 84 -42.46 -8.99 6.65
N THR A 85 -41.92 -8.64 5.49
CA THR A 85 -40.80 -9.32 4.84
C THR A 85 -39.47 -9.00 5.52
N PHE A 86 -39.22 -7.74 5.90
CA PHE A 86 -37.92 -7.32 6.43
C PHE A 86 -37.93 -7.06 7.95
N LEU A 87 -39.08 -6.68 8.52
CA LEU A 87 -39.23 -6.41 9.96
C LEU A 87 -39.91 -7.55 10.73
N GLY A 88 -40.36 -8.59 10.03
CA GLY A 88 -41.02 -9.77 10.61
C GLY A 88 -42.40 -9.50 11.19
N ALA A 89 -43.05 -8.38 10.83
CA ALA A 89 -44.36 -8.01 11.33
C ALA A 89 -45.41 -9.08 11.00
N GLY A 90 -46.10 -9.60 12.04
CA GLY A 90 -47.14 -10.61 11.87
C GLY A 90 -46.65 -12.04 11.65
N SER A 91 -45.34 -12.30 11.71
CA SER A 91 -44.79 -13.66 11.60
C SER A 91 -44.83 -14.42 12.94
N ALA A 92 -45.51 -15.57 12.98
CA ALA A 92 -45.73 -16.33 14.23
C ALA A 92 -44.48 -17.07 14.76
N GLN A 93 -43.42 -17.16 13.96
CA GLN A 93 -42.19 -17.92 14.26
C GLN A 93 -40.90 -17.10 14.05
N GLY A 94 -41.00 -15.78 13.79
CA GLY A 94 -39.83 -14.95 13.51
C GLY A 94 -39.13 -15.32 12.19
N ALA A 95 -39.86 -15.86 11.22
CA ALA A 95 -39.34 -16.17 9.89
C ALA A 95 -39.64 -15.00 8.94
N ALA A 96 -38.59 -14.29 8.57
CA ALA A 96 -38.59 -13.12 7.70
C ALA A 96 -37.23 -13.06 6.97
N ALA A 97 -37.16 -12.30 5.89
CA ALA A 97 -35.90 -11.98 5.24
C ALA A 97 -35.21 -10.84 6.00
N PHE A 98 -34.54 -11.14 7.11
CA PHE A 98 -33.89 -10.11 7.92
C PHE A 98 -32.66 -9.55 7.20
N PRO A 99 -32.60 -8.26 6.85
CA PRO A 99 -31.61 -7.70 5.95
C PRO A 99 -30.22 -7.46 6.59
N TYR A 100 -29.68 -8.43 7.33
CA TYR A 100 -28.40 -8.33 8.05
C TYR A 100 -27.46 -9.50 7.75
N GLU A 101 -26.21 -9.23 7.37
CA GLU A 101 -25.20 -10.25 7.06
C GLU A 101 -25.04 -11.27 8.21
N SER A 102 -25.00 -10.79 9.46
CA SER A 102 -24.80 -11.67 10.62
C SER A 102 -25.95 -12.66 10.83
N VAL A 103 -27.17 -12.38 10.36
CA VAL A 103 -28.28 -13.34 10.40
C VAL A 103 -28.05 -14.52 9.45
N TYR A 104 -27.40 -14.30 8.32
CA TYR A 104 -27.14 -15.37 7.34
C TYR A 104 -25.83 -16.10 7.57
N THR A 105 -24.83 -15.42 8.13
CA THR A 105 -23.47 -15.96 8.30
C THR A 105 -23.21 -16.57 9.68
N SER A 106 -23.98 -16.20 10.70
CA SER A 106 -23.81 -16.74 12.05
C SER A 106 -24.51 -18.10 12.23
N PRO A 107 -23.92 -19.07 12.96
CA PRO A 107 -24.55 -20.37 13.21
C PRO A 107 -25.89 -20.31 13.96
N LYS A 108 -26.20 -19.16 14.56
CA LYS A 108 -27.40 -18.93 15.38
C LYS A 108 -28.45 -18.06 14.68
N HIS A 109 -28.16 -17.53 13.50
CA HIS A 109 -29.02 -16.59 12.78
C HIS A 109 -29.44 -15.37 13.60
N VAL A 110 -28.46 -14.70 14.22
CA VAL A 110 -28.69 -13.51 15.06
C VAL A 110 -27.79 -12.35 14.64
N MET A 111 -28.26 -11.13 14.93
CA MET A 111 -27.54 -9.88 14.63
C MET A 111 -26.28 -9.68 15.49
N MET A 112 -25.43 -8.71 15.11
CA MET A 112 -24.27 -8.24 15.88
C MET A 112 -23.24 -9.35 16.20
N GLN A 113 -22.88 -10.13 15.18
CA GLN A 113 -21.88 -11.20 15.28
C GLN A 113 -20.59 -10.82 14.52
N ASP A 114 -19.79 -11.81 14.13
CA ASP A 114 -18.47 -11.60 13.51
C ASP A 114 -18.53 -10.74 12.23
N ALA A 115 -19.56 -10.91 11.40
CA ALA A 115 -19.79 -10.08 10.21
C ALA A 115 -19.90 -8.59 10.57
N TRP A 116 -20.75 -8.26 11.56
CA TRP A 116 -20.92 -6.90 12.07
C TRP A 116 -19.61 -6.30 12.59
N ASN A 117 -18.81 -7.06 13.36
CA ASN A 117 -17.50 -6.58 13.81
C ASN A 117 -16.56 -6.28 12.64
N GLN A 118 -16.54 -7.15 11.62
CA GLN A 118 -15.68 -6.97 10.44
C GLN A 118 -16.04 -5.73 9.64
N VAL A 119 -17.32 -5.49 9.35
CA VAL A 119 -17.73 -4.29 8.62
C VAL A 119 -17.51 -3.01 9.44
N CYS A 120 -17.73 -3.04 10.76
CA CYS A 120 -17.36 -1.94 11.65
C CYS A 120 -15.87 -1.59 11.55
N GLU A 121 -14.98 -2.59 11.64
CA GLU A 121 -13.54 -2.39 11.48
C GLU A 121 -13.17 -1.80 10.11
N ILE A 122 -13.85 -2.23 9.04
CA ILE A 122 -13.64 -1.72 7.68
C ILE A 122 -14.09 -0.25 7.57
N TYR A 123 -15.25 0.10 8.11
CA TYR A 123 -15.77 1.47 8.06
C TYR A 123 -14.94 2.43 8.90
N GLU A 124 -14.53 2.00 10.10
CA GLU A 124 -13.59 2.72 10.95
C GLU A 124 -12.25 2.94 10.25
N TYR A 125 -11.73 1.91 9.56
CA TYR A 125 -10.50 2.00 8.78
C TYR A 125 -10.60 3.05 7.65
N LYS A 126 -11.77 3.18 7.04
CA LYS A 126 -12.07 4.20 6.02
C LYS A 126 -12.39 5.58 6.60
N GLY A 127 -12.52 5.70 7.92
CA GLY A 127 -12.87 6.95 8.60
C GLY A 127 -14.28 7.43 8.26
N ILE A 128 -15.20 6.50 8.00
CA ILE A 128 -16.60 6.79 7.71
C ILE A 128 -17.35 6.92 9.05
N GLU A 129 -18.02 8.06 9.24
CA GLU A 129 -18.93 8.28 10.35
C GLU A 129 -20.36 7.94 9.92
N ARG A 130 -21.22 7.57 10.88
CA ARG A 130 -22.62 7.25 10.60
C ARG A 130 -23.35 8.44 9.97
N ASN A 131 -24.05 8.20 8.85
CA ASN A 131 -24.94 9.17 8.22
C ASN A 131 -26.27 9.27 9.01
N GLU A 132 -26.87 10.48 9.08
CA GLU A 132 -28.17 10.72 9.70
C GLU A 132 -29.28 9.89 9.02
N GLU A 133 -29.20 9.66 7.71
CA GLU A 133 -30.20 8.86 6.97
C GLU A 133 -30.13 7.35 7.26
N SER A 134 -29.07 6.88 7.95
CA SER A 134 -28.91 5.49 8.40
C SER A 134 -29.22 5.34 9.90
N GLU A 135 -29.80 6.36 10.55
CA GLU A 135 -30.23 6.28 11.95
C GLU A 135 -31.17 5.09 12.16
N GLY A 136 -30.69 4.07 12.86
CA GLY A 136 -31.46 2.88 13.25
C GLY A 136 -31.06 1.58 12.55
N LEU A 137 -30.22 1.63 11.52
CA LEU A 137 -29.66 0.42 10.88
C LEU A 137 -28.32 0.03 11.55
N LEU A 138 -28.04 -1.27 11.56
CA LEU A 138 -26.71 -1.79 11.93
C LEU A 138 -25.77 -1.75 10.73
N GLU A 139 -24.47 -1.76 11.00
CA GLU A 139 -23.39 -1.66 10.00
C GLU A 139 -23.38 -2.79 8.98
N ASP A 140 -23.88 -3.96 9.35
CA ASP A 140 -24.00 -5.17 8.50
C ASP A 140 -25.37 -5.30 7.83
N HIS A 141 -26.16 -4.22 7.84
CA HIS A 141 -27.41 -4.17 7.10
C HIS A 141 -27.13 -4.02 5.59
N ILE A 142 -27.85 -4.75 4.73
CA ILE A 142 -27.57 -4.76 3.27
C ILE A 142 -27.55 -3.36 2.65
N ALA A 143 -28.45 -2.47 3.07
CA ALA A 143 -28.47 -1.08 2.59
C ALA A 143 -27.15 -0.34 2.90
N VAL A 144 -26.60 -0.55 4.10
CA VAL A 144 -25.36 0.08 4.56
C VAL A 144 -24.17 -0.48 3.78
N GLU A 145 -24.11 -1.79 3.57
CA GLU A 145 -23.05 -2.44 2.79
C GLU A 145 -23.09 -2.04 1.30
N LEU A 146 -24.29 -1.88 0.73
CA LEU A 146 -24.48 -1.37 -0.63
C LEU A 146 -24.04 0.10 -0.75
N ASP A 147 -24.38 0.95 0.22
CA ASP A 147 -23.89 2.34 0.25
C ASP A 147 -22.37 2.41 0.45
N PHE A 148 -21.78 1.48 1.20
CA PHE A 148 -20.34 1.37 1.30
C PHE A 148 -19.69 1.00 -0.03
N MET A 149 -20.29 0.10 -0.81
CA MET A 149 -19.84 -0.17 -2.19
C MET A 149 -19.96 1.07 -3.09
N ALA A 150 -20.99 1.90 -2.91
CA ALA A 150 -21.12 3.17 -3.61
C ALA A 150 -19.97 4.13 -3.23
N PHE A 151 -19.62 4.21 -1.93
CA PHE A 151 -18.46 4.95 -1.44
C PHE A 151 -17.15 4.47 -2.07
N LEU A 152 -16.91 3.16 -2.14
CA LEU A 152 -15.70 2.60 -2.77
C LEU A 152 -15.63 2.90 -4.28
N CYS A 153 -16.78 2.93 -4.96
CA CYS A 153 -16.86 3.37 -6.36
C CYS A 153 -16.45 4.84 -6.49
N ASP A 154 -16.95 5.73 -5.63
CA ASP A 154 -16.60 7.14 -5.61
C ASP A 154 -15.11 7.35 -5.32
N GLU A 155 -14.58 6.68 -4.29
CA GLU A 155 -13.16 6.73 -3.91
C GLU A 155 -12.29 6.28 -5.09
N THR A 156 -12.61 5.14 -5.69
CA THR A 156 -11.87 4.62 -6.86
C THR A 156 -12.02 5.53 -8.09
N SER A 157 -13.11 6.29 -8.21
CA SER A 157 -13.31 7.24 -9.32
C SER A 157 -12.48 8.53 -9.20
N GLN A 158 -12.05 8.87 -7.98
CA GLN A 158 -11.17 10.03 -7.73
C GLN A 158 -9.76 9.77 -8.23
N TYR A 159 -9.36 8.49 -8.30
CA TYR A 159 -8.08 8.05 -8.81
C TYR A 159 -8.20 7.52 -10.23
N THR A 160 -7.12 7.64 -10.98
CA THR A 160 -6.95 6.95 -12.25
C THR A 160 -6.74 5.47 -11.99
N GLU A 161 -7.81 4.70 -12.16
CA GLU A 161 -7.71 3.27 -12.49
C GLU A 161 -6.90 2.40 -11.51
N THR A 162 -6.84 2.74 -10.22
CA THR A 162 -6.00 2.03 -9.27
C THR A 162 -6.47 0.59 -9.12
N LEU A 163 -5.63 -0.37 -9.54
CA LEU A 163 -5.88 -1.81 -9.36
C LEU A 163 -6.24 -2.13 -7.91
N ALA A 164 -5.60 -1.47 -6.95
CA ALA A 164 -5.87 -1.61 -5.52
C ALA A 164 -7.34 -1.29 -5.16
N GLY A 165 -7.89 -0.17 -5.64
CA GLY A 165 -9.29 0.17 -5.37
C GLY A 165 -10.30 -0.80 -5.99
N LEU A 166 -9.97 -1.39 -7.15
CA LEU A 166 -10.81 -2.44 -7.75
C LEU A 166 -10.72 -3.77 -7.00
N GLU A 167 -9.52 -4.13 -6.55
CA GLU A 167 -9.32 -5.33 -5.75
C GLU A 167 -10.01 -5.22 -4.39
N GLU A 168 -9.99 -4.04 -3.77
CA GLU A 168 -10.73 -3.74 -2.54
C GLU A 168 -12.25 -3.86 -2.75
N GLN A 169 -12.79 -3.26 -3.81
CA GLN A 169 -14.20 -3.41 -4.18
C GLN A 169 -14.60 -4.87 -4.39
N ARG A 170 -13.78 -5.63 -5.12
CA ARG A 170 -14.02 -7.07 -5.33
C ARG A 170 -13.95 -7.84 -4.02
N GLU A 171 -12.99 -7.53 -3.15
CA GLU A 171 -12.84 -8.19 -1.86
C GLU A 171 -14.07 -7.95 -0.98
N PHE A 172 -14.52 -6.70 -0.86
CA PHE A 172 -15.73 -6.36 -0.10
C PHE A 172 -16.98 -7.02 -0.70
N LEU A 173 -17.19 -6.89 -2.02
CA LEU A 173 -18.31 -7.52 -2.72
C LEU A 173 -18.37 -9.03 -2.48
N ASN A 174 -17.23 -9.73 -2.54
CA ASN A 174 -17.20 -11.17 -2.35
C ASN A 174 -17.36 -11.59 -0.88
N LYS A 175 -16.80 -10.82 0.06
CA LYS A 175 -16.77 -11.18 1.48
C LYS A 175 -18.00 -10.74 2.26
N HIS A 176 -18.66 -9.66 1.85
CA HIS A 176 -19.73 -9.01 2.62
C HIS A 176 -21.03 -8.83 1.84
N LEU A 177 -21.12 -9.22 0.57
CA LEU A 177 -22.39 -9.17 -0.16
C LEU A 177 -22.70 -10.52 -0.82
N LEU A 178 -21.81 -11.05 -1.65
CA LEU A 178 -22.06 -12.29 -2.40
C LEU A 178 -22.01 -13.56 -1.55
N ASN A 179 -21.45 -13.51 -0.34
CA ASN A 179 -21.45 -14.63 0.61
C ASN A 179 -22.83 -14.86 1.26
N TRP A 180 -23.73 -13.87 1.27
CA TRP A 180 -24.98 -13.95 2.02
C TRP A 180 -26.21 -13.39 1.26
N ALA A 181 -26.05 -12.31 0.49
CA ALA A 181 -27.15 -11.66 -0.20
C ALA A 181 -27.94 -12.56 -1.16
N PRO A 182 -27.35 -13.56 -1.86
CA PRO A 182 -28.12 -14.50 -2.66
C PRO A 182 -29.13 -15.32 -1.84
N GLU A 183 -28.76 -15.75 -0.63
CA GLU A 183 -29.67 -16.48 0.27
C GLU A 183 -30.76 -15.56 0.82
N PHE A 184 -30.39 -14.35 1.24
CA PHE A 184 -31.34 -13.30 1.61
C PHE A 184 -32.35 -13.01 0.50
N CYS A 185 -31.91 -12.89 -0.75
CA CYS A 185 -32.81 -12.64 -1.88
C CYS A 185 -33.74 -13.83 -2.18
N LEU A 186 -33.32 -15.06 -1.86
CA LEU A 186 -34.22 -16.22 -1.89
C LEU A 186 -35.27 -16.11 -0.79
N ASP A 187 -34.91 -15.70 0.42
CA ASP A 187 -35.86 -15.47 1.51
C ASP A 187 -36.88 -14.39 1.15
N ILE A 188 -36.47 -13.29 0.51
CA ILE A 188 -37.41 -12.28 -0.01
C ILE A 188 -38.44 -12.96 -0.92
N LYS A 189 -38.01 -13.83 -1.83
CA LYS A 189 -38.91 -14.54 -2.73
C LYS A 189 -39.94 -15.41 -1.97
N TYR A 190 -39.56 -15.98 -0.84
CA TYR A 190 -40.44 -16.82 -0.02
C TYR A 190 -41.38 -16.01 0.90
N HIS A 191 -40.93 -14.85 1.39
CA HIS A 191 -41.63 -14.08 2.41
C HIS A 191 -42.47 -12.92 1.86
N ALA A 192 -42.04 -12.32 0.74
CA ALA A 192 -42.75 -11.23 0.10
C ALA A 192 -44.09 -11.68 -0.48
N ASP A 193 -45.13 -10.91 -0.19
CA ASP A 193 -46.46 -11.06 -0.77
C ASP A 193 -46.57 -10.38 -2.13
N THR A 194 -45.84 -9.28 -2.32
CA THR A 194 -45.87 -8.44 -3.52
C THR A 194 -44.89 -8.95 -4.57
N GLU A 195 -45.29 -8.86 -5.84
CA GLU A 195 -44.37 -9.11 -6.97
C GLU A 195 -43.26 -8.07 -7.00
N PHE A 196 -43.52 -6.84 -6.53
CA PHE A 196 -42.51 -5.80 -6.40
C PHE A 196 -41.28 -6.25 -5.61
N TYR A 197 -41.43 -6.69 -4.35
CA TYR A 197 -40.25 -7.09 -3.55
C TYR A 197 -39.63 -8.41 -4.02
N ARG A 198 -40.42 -9.36 -4.54
CA ARG A 198 -39.87 -10.58 -5.16
C ARG A 198 -38.93 -10.25 -6.32
N MET A 199 -39.29 -9.25 -7.12
CA MET A 199 -38.47 -8.73 -8.20
C MET A 199 -37.26 -7.95 -7.67
N VAL A 200 -37.41 -7.12 -6.64
CA VAL A 200 -36.28 -6.42 -5.99
C VAL A 200 -35.19 -7.41 -5.54
N GLY A 201 -35.57 -8.54 -4.93
CA GLY A 201 -34.61 -9.59 -4.57
C GLY A 201 -33.88 -10.19 -5.78
N GLN A 202 -34.61 -10.47 -6.87
CA GLN A 202 -34.02 -10.98 -8.12
C GLN A 202 -33.06 -9.97 -8.77
N LEU A 203 -33.47 -8.70 -8.84
CA LEU A 203 -32.65 -7.61 -9.37
C LEU A 203 -31.36 -7.45 -8.56
N THR A 204 -31.46 -7.51 -7.23
CA THR A 204 -30.32 -7.35 -6.32
C THR A 204 -29.29 -8.46 -6.54
N THR A 205 -29.72 -9.72 -6.57
CA THR A 205 -28.80 -10.85 -6.84
C THR A 205 -28.17 -10.74 -8.22
N GLY A 206 -28.97 -10.46 -9.25
CA GLY A 206 -28.47 -10.31 -10.62
C GLY A 206 -27.48 -9.14 -10.77
N PHE A 207 -27.73 -8.03 -10.09
CA PHE A 207 -26.83 -6.87 -10.08
C PHE A 207 -25.49 -7.21 -9.42
N LEU A 208 -25.49 -7.83 -8.25
CA LEU A 208 -24.25 -8.17 -7.54
C LEU A 208 -23.38 -9.15 -8.35
N GLN A 209 -24.00 -10.12 -9.03
CA GLN A 209 -23.30 -11.04 -9.93
C GLN A 209 -22.73 -10.33 -11.18
N LEU A 210 -23.51 -9.43 -11.78
CA LEU A 210 -23.05 -8.61 -12.90
C LEU A 210 -21.88 -7.72 -12.50
N ASP A 211 -21.96 -7.11 -11.34
CA ASP A 211 -20.91 -6.22 -10.84
C ASP A 211 -19.62 -6.98 -10.56
N SER A 212 -19.73 -8.18 -9.98
CA SER A 212 -18.60 -9.10 -9.79
C SER A 212 -17.91 -9.44 -11.11
N PHE A 213 -18.69 -9.77 -12.14
CA PHE A 213 -18.16 -10.05 -13.47
C PHE A 213 -17.47 -8.82 -14.09
N ILE A 214 -18.07 -7.64 -13.97
CA ILE A 214 -17.50 -6.37 -14.45
C ILE A 214 -16.17 -6.10 -13.73
N LEU A 215 -16.13 -6.20 -12.40
CA LEU A 215 -14.92 -6.00 -11.60
C LEU A 215 -13.81 -6.97 -11.99
N ASP A 216 -14.11 -8.26 -12.11
CA ASP A 216 -13.12 -9.27 -12.49
C ASP A 216 -12.55 -9.01 -13.89
N LYS A 217 -13.42 -8.69 -14.87
CA LYS A 217 -12.98 -8.32 -16.20
C LYS A 217 -12.05 -7.11 -16.17
N MET A 218 -12.41 -6.07 -15.44
CA MET A 218 -11.62 -4.85 -15.28
C MET A 218 -10.27 -5.10 -14.61
N ILE A 219 -10.22 -6.00 -13.62
CA ILE A 219 -8.99 -6.40 -12.93
C ILE A 219 -8.10 -7.21 -13.87
N VAL A 220 -8.66 -8.18 -14.59
CA VAL A 220 -7.91 -9.03 -15.54
C VAL A 220 -7.34 -8.20 -16.68
N GLU A 221 -8.14 -7.33 -17.29
CA GLU A 221 -7.68 -6.44 -18.36
C GLU A 221 -6.53 -5.56 -17.89
N ARG A 222 -6.58 -5.05 -16.65
CA ARG A 222 -5.48 -4.26 -16.07
C ARG A 222 -4.23 -5.08 -15.80
N LYS A 223 -4.36 -6.25 -15.17
CA LYS A 223 -3.23 -7.17 -14.91
C LYS A 223 -2.57 -7.64 -16.21
N ALA A 224 -3.35 -7.86 -17.26
CA ALA A 224 -2.84 -8.24 -18.57
C ALA A 224 -2.03 -7.13 -19.24
N ARG A 225 -2.36 -5.85 -19.00
CA ARG A 225 -1.59 -4.73 -19.56
C ARG A 225 -0.22 -4.56 -18.88
N THR A 226 -0.01 -5.04 -17.65
CA THR A 226 1.30 -5.10 -17.00
C THR A 226 2.31 -5.99 -17.75
N ILE A 227 1.88 -6.76 -18.76
CA ILE A 227 2.71 -7.72 -19.48
C ILE A 227 3.40 -7.11 -20.72
N VAL A 228 2.99 -5.91 -21.20
CA VAL A 228 3.58 -5.29 -22.40
C VAL A 228 4.52 -4.15 -22.01
N SER A 229 5.80 -4.46 -21.80
CA SER A 229 6.83 -3.42 -21.67
C SER A 229 7.03 -2.70 -23.00
N LYS A 230 6.92 -1.38 -23.03
CA LYS A 230 7.26 -0.53 -24.19
C LYS A 230 8.40 0.41 -23.85
N SER A 231 9.22 0.71 -24.84
CA SER A 231 10.34 1.64 -24.68
C SER A 231 10.16 2.85 -25.58
N PHE A 232 10.50 4.03 -25.06
CA PHE A 232 10.31 5.32 -25.73
C PHE A 232 11.59 6.15 -25.69
N ARG A 233 11.69 7.13 -26.59
CA ARG A 233 12.71 8.17 -26.64
C ARG A 233 12.00 9.51 -26.82
N LEU A 234 12.33 10.46 -25.95
CA LEU A 234 11.72 11.78 -25.93
C LEU A 234 12.74 12.86 -25.55
N SER A 235 12.39 14.10 -25.88
CA SER A 235 13.16 15.26 -25.47
C SER A 235 12.94 15.58 -23.98
N ARG A 236 13.85 16.35 -23.38
CA ARG A 236 13.67 16.85 -22.01
C ARG A 236 12.40 17.68 -21.83
N GLN A 237 12.07 18.50 -22.84
CA GLN A 237 10.83 19.27 -22.84
C GLN A 237 9.59 18.36 -22.85
N GLY A 238 9.59 17.31 -23.69
CA GLY A 238 8.51 16.32 -23.72
C GLY A 238 8.33 15.63 -22.36
N MET A 239 9.43 15.23 -21.71
CA MET A 239 9.35 14.68 -20.35
C MET A 239 8.80 15.68 -19.34
N ASN A 240 9.18 16.96 -19.41
CA ASN A 240 8.65 17.99 -18.52
C ASN A 240 7.14 18.22 -18.71
N ASP A 241 6.66 18.15 -19.95
CA ASP A 241 5.23 18.24 -20.25
C ASP A 241 4.47 17.04 -19.67
N ILE A 242 5.03 15.83 -19.79
CA ILE A 242 4.47 14.62 -19.17
C ILE A 242 4.50 14.67 -17.65
N LEU A 243 5.61 15.13 -17.04
CA LEU A 243 5.71 15.31 -15.58
C LEU A 243 4.62 16.26 -15.07
N LYS A 244 4.34 17.35 -15.80
CA LYS A 244 3.28 18.30 -15.45
C LYS A 244 1.88 17.67 -15.48
N GLU A 245 1.64 16.76 -16.42
CA GLU A 245 0.39 15.98 -16.45
C GLU A 245 0.31 14.99 -15.29
N LEU A 246 1.39 14.24 -15.03
CA LEU A 246 1.49 13.33 -13.89
C LEU A 246 1.30 14.04 -12.55
N GLN A 247 1.81 15.27 -12.39
CA GLN A 247 1.69 16.08 -11.17
C GLN A 247 0.23 16.39 -10.76
N LYS A 248 -0.74 16.24 -11.67
CA LYS A 248 -2.16 16.38 -11.35
C LYS A 248 -2.64 15.29 -10.39
N GLU A 249 -2.03 14.10 -10.47
CA GLU A 249 -2.44 12.89 -9.75
C GLU A 249 -1.37 12.35 -8.80
N TYR A 250 -0.12 12.76 -9.02
CA TYR A 250 1.04 12.26 -8.30
C TYR A 250 1.84 13.40 -7.69
N HIS A 251 2.34 13.19 -6.47
CA HIS A 251 3.50 13.92 -5.98
C HIS A 251 4.77 13.24 -6.51
N ILE A 252 5.63 13.99 -7.18
CA ILE A 252 6.80 13.44 -7.86
C ILE A 252 8.05 13.84 -7.09
N TYR A 253 8.77 12.84 -6.58
CA TYR A 253 9.98 13.03 -5.79
C TYR A 253 11.21 12.51 -6.54
N GLY A 254 12.32 13.21 -6.42
CA GLY A 254 13.61 12.76 -6.93
C GLY A 254 14.77 13.35 -6.13
N PRO A 255 16.00 12.84 -6.33
CA PRO A 255 17.18 13.45 -5.73
C PRO A 255 17.34 14.88 -6.24
N LYS A 256 17.10 15.86 -5.39
CA LYS A 256 17.16 17.30 -5.70
C LYS A 256 18.25 17.96 -4.87
N HIS A 257 18.91 18.94 -5.46
CA HIS A 257 19.87 19.79 -4.77
C HIS A 257 19.16 20.75 -3.81
N VAL A 258 19.55 20.73 -2.54
CA VAL A 258 19.04 21.63 -1.49
C VAL A 258 20.17 22.58 -1.07
N PRO A 259 20.12 23.86 -1.50
CA PRO A 259 21.13 24.84 -1.13
C PRO A 259 21.06 25.16 0.38
N ASP A 260 22.14 25.74 0.90
CA ASP A 260 22.23 26.27 2.27
C ASP A 260 22.00 25.28 3.42
N ARG A 261 22.00 23.98 3.13
CA ARG A 261 22.05 22.89 4.12
C ARG A 261 23.21 21.98 3.78
N GLY A 262 24.16 21.79 4.70
CA GLY A 262 25.35 20.96 4.47
C GLY A 262 26.49 21.22 5.45
N MET A 263 27.62 20.53 5.29
CA MET A 263 28.87 20.94 5.93
C MET A 263 29.42 22.15 5.17
N TRP A 264 30.23 23.00 5.82
CA TRP A 264 30.75 24.25 5.26
C TRP A 264 31.51 24.10 3.92
N GLU A 265 32.00 22.90 3.60
CA GLU A 265 32.69 22.57 2.33
C GLU A 265 31.74 22.10 1.21
N THR A 266 30.53 21.68 1.55
CA THR A 266 29.55 21.19 0.57
C THR A 266 28.64 22.33 0.16
N ASN A 267 28.62 22.67 -1.13
CA ASN A 267 27.63 23.58 -1.72
C ASN A 267 26.24 22.91 -1.68
N GLY A 268 25.65 22.65 -0.50
CA GLY A 268 24.35 21.98 -0.33
C GLY A 268 24.39 20.44 -0.21
N LEU A 269 23.21 19.88 0.09
CA LEU A 269 22.93 18.44 0.20
C LEU A 269 22.00 17.98 -0.94
N ILE A 270 22.06 16.70 -1.28
CA ILE A 270 21.12 16.06 -2.20
C ILE A 270 20.14 15.21 -1.38
N ARG A 271 18.86 15.59 -1.42
CA ARG A 271 17.75 14.92 -0.72
C ARG A 271 16.63 14.61 -1.68
N TYR A 272 15.75 13.69 -1.30
CA TYR A 272 14.54 13.40 -2.05
C TYR A 272 13.48 14.44 -1.69
N GLU A 273 13.23 15.35 -2.62
CA GLU A 273 12.27 16.44 -2.51
C GLU A 273 11.36 16.43 -3.75
N GLU A 274 10.28 17.21 -3.71
CA GLU A 274 9.38 17.33 -4.87
C GLU A 274 10.10 17.99 -6.04
N VAL A 275 9.94 17.38 -7.22
CA VAL A 275 10.49 17.83 -8.50
C VAL A 275 9.37 18.16 -9.46
N SER A 276 9.57 19.23 -10.24
CA SER A 276 8.64 19.63 -11.30
C SER A 276 9.19 19.45 -12.70
N THR A 277 10.52 19.40 -12.83
CA THR A 277 11.17 19.17 -14.11
C THR A 277 12.32 18.18 -13.96
N VAL A 278 12.72 17.58 -15.06
CA VAL A 278 13.83 16.64 -15.10
C VAL A 278 15.19 17.31 -14.81
N GLU A 279 15.31 18.63 -14.96
CA GLU A 279 16.52 19.40 -14.60
C GLU A 279 16.77 19.43 -13.09
N GLU A 280 15.71 19.32 -12.29
CA GLU A 280 15.83 19.31 -10.83
C GLU A 280 16.34 17.97 -10.29
N ILE A 281 16.30 16.91 -11.10
CA ILE A 281 16.72 15.56 -10.74
C ILE A 281 18.23 15.42 -10.93
N VAL A 282 18.96 15.27 -9.83
CA VAL A 282 20.41 15.11 -9.78
C VAL A 282 20.80 13.69 -10.19
N THR A 283 21.53 13.55 -11.29
CA THR A 283 21.93 12.26 -11.88
C THR A 283 23.43 11.96 -11.73
N ASP A 284 24.25 12.99 -11.57
CA ASP A 284 25.73 12.95 -11.61
C ASP A 284 26.38 12.73 -10.23
N ARG A 285 25.68 13.04 -9.14
CA ARG A 285 26.15 12.83 -7.76
C ARG A 285 25.26 11.83 -7.00
N GLN A 286 25.88 11.11 -6.05
CA GLN A 286 25.13 10.27 -5.12
C GLN A 286 24.32 11.13 -4.15
N SER A 287 23.05 10.77 -3.92
CA SER A 287 22.21 11.44 -2.93
C SER A 287 22.74 11.23 -1.50
N ASP A 288 22.76 12.28 -0.69
CA ASP A 288 23.23 12.20 0.70
C ASP A 288 22.23 11.45 1.58
N PHE A 289 20.93 11.59 1.28
CA PHE A 289 19.84 10.84 1.92
C PHE A 289 19.20 9.84 0.95
N SER A 290 18.60 8.80 1.50
CA SER A 290 17.86 7.79 0.73
C SER A 290 16.39 8.18 0.55
N PRO A 291 15.71 7.64 -0.48
CA PRO A 291 14.27 7.88 -0.72
C PRO A 291 13.35 7.43 0.42
N LYS A 292 13.87 6.70 1.42
CA LYS A 292 13.11 6.34 2.62
C LYS A 292 12.50 7.57 3.33
N GLU A 293 13.07 8.76 3.18
CA GLU A 293 12.53 9.98 3.81
C GLU A 293 11.17 10.41 3.26
N VAL A 294 10.82 10.00 2.04
CA VAL A 294 9.50 10.25 1.43
C VAL A 294 8.48 9.23 1.95
N ILE A 295 8.87 7.96 2.02
CA ILE A 295 7.97 6.83 2.33
C ILE A 295 7.77 6.67 3.84
N TYR A 296 8.84 6.89 4.59
CA TYR A 296 8.92 6.73 6.03
C TYR A 296 9.51 8.00 6.64
N PRO A 297 8.71 9.06 6.88
CA PRO A 297 9.23 10.37 7.24
C PRO A 297 9.97 10.37 8.58
N VAL A 298 10.90 11.31 8.76
CA VAL A 298 11.74 11.44 9.98
C VAL A 298 10.91 11.54 11.25
N SER A 299 9.77 12.22 11.16
CA SER A 299 8.78 12.37 12.21
C SER A 299 7.40 12.09 11.64
N GLN A 300 6.72 11.08 12.15
CA GLN A 300 5.37 10.71 11.75
C GLN A 300 4.45 10.78 12.97
N THR A 301 3.42 11.63 12.94
CA THR A 301 2.35 11.59 13.95
C THR A 301 1.47 10.37 13.70
N ILE A 302 1.36 9.51 14.72
CA ILE A 302 0.52 8.29 14.71
C ILE A 302 -0.92 8.69 15.05
N PHE A 303 -1.10 9.33 16.20
CA PHE A 303 -2.40 9.79 16.68
C PHE A 303 -2.24 11.03 17.53
N LYS A 304 -3.33 11.79 17.63
CA LYS A 304 -3.50 12.91 18.55
C LYS A 304 -4.42 12.47 19.66
N PHE A 305 -4.14 12.88 20.89
CA PHE A 305 -4.94 12.49 22.04
C PHE A 305 -5.25 13.70 22.93
N ASP A 306 -6.43 13.64 23.56
CA ASP A 306 -6.83 14.49 24.68
C ASP A 306 -7.40 13.61 25.82
N GLU A 307 -8.02 14.21 26.83
CA GLU A 307 -8.55 13.48 27.99
C GLU A 307 -9.62 12.44 27.64
N ASN A 308 -10.37 12.69 26.56
CA ASN A 308 -11.57 11.91 26.23
C ASN A 308 -11.44 11.18 24.90
N ASN A 309 -10.52 11.60 24.03
CA ASN A 309 -10.43 11.12 22.65
C ASN A 309 -9.01 10.77 22.25
N CYS A 310 -8.89 9.76 21.38
CA CYS A 310 -7.67 9.42 20.67
C CYS A 310 -8.02 9.29 19.19
N VAL A 311 -7.46 10.15 18.35
CA VAL A 311 -7.77 10.22 16.92
C VAL A 311 -6.51 9.92 16.12
N GLU A 312 -6.57 8.85 15.33
CA GLU A 312 -5.50 8.49 14.40
C GLU A 312 -5.27 9.61 13.37
N THR A 313 -4.02 9.88 13.02
CA THR A 313 -3.69 10.83 11.95
C THR A 313 -3.64 10.10 10.61
N VAL A 314 -4.70 10.26 9.81
CA VAL A 314 -4.77 9.74 8.44
C VAL A 314 -4.58 10.87 7.43
N THR A 315 -3.71 10.66 6.43
CA THR A 315 -3.49 11.63 5.36
C THR A 315 -4.64 11.56 4.37
N LYS A 316 -5.41 12.65 4.24
CA LYS A 316 -6.52 12.79 3.29
C LYS A 316 -6.08 13.18 1.88
N ASP A 317 -4.78 13.27 1.63
CA ASP A 317 -4.27 13.62 0.29
C ASP A 317 -4.56 12.49 -0.70
N PRO A 318 -5.37 12.75 -1.73
CA PRO A 318 -5.70 11.73 -2.72
C PRO A 318 -4.47 11.30 -3.54
N LYS A 319 -3.50 12.18 -3.77
CA LYS A 319 -2.47 11.91 -4.78
C LYS A 319 -1.61 10.67 -4.48
N GLY A 320 -1.28 9.96 -5.55
CA GLY A 320 -0.23 8.93 -5.53
C GLY A 320 1.15 9.57 -5.36
N ILE A 321 2.20 8.75 -5.25
CA ILE A 321 3.58 9.21 -5.09
C ILE A 321 4.45 8.52 -6.14
N ILE A 322 5.11 9.30 -7.00
CA ILE A 322 6.17 8.80 -7.89
C ILE A 322 7.52 9.12 -7.26
N ILE A 323 8.42 8.14 -7.19
CA ILE A 323 9.78 8.37 -6.67
C ILE A 323 10.82 7.90 -7.69
N PHE A 324 11.72 8.81 -8.08
CA PHE A 324 12.87 8.53 -8.93
C PHE A 324 13.99 7.87 -8.13
N MET A 325 14.15 6.55 -8.20
CA MET A 325 15.03 5.78 -7.32
C MET A 325 16.11 5.03 -8.09
N ARG A 326 17.31 4.89 -7.52
CA ARG A 326 18.36 4.02 -8.08
C ARG A 326 18.11 2.55 -7.71
N PRO A 327 18.67 1.55 -8.44
CA PRO A 327 18.44 0.13 -8.18
C PRO A 327 18.73 -0.32 -6.74
N CYS A 328 19.79 0.20 -6.13
CA CYS A 328 20.14 -0.12 -4.75
C CYS A 328 19.13 0.45 -3.73
N ASP A 329 18.52 1.60 -4.03
CA ASP A 329 17.47 2.19 -3.21
C ASP A 329 16.15 1.42 -3.33
N ILE A 330 15.80 0.95 -4.54
CA ILE A 330 14.63 0.08 -4.76
C ILE A 330 14.79 -1.24 -4.01
N ASN A 331 15.97 -1.86 -4.08
CA ASN A 331 16.28 -3.02 -3.25
C ASN A 331 16.25 -2.69 -1.75
N GLY A 332 16.61 -1.47 -1.37
CA GLY A 332 16.53 -0.99 0.00
C GLY A 332 15.08 -0.88 0.49
N LEU A 333 14.19 -0.39 -0.37
CA LEU A 333 12.75 -0.33 -0.13
C LEU A 333 12.18 -1.73 0.09
N LYS A 334 12.56 -2.73 -0.72
CA LYS A 334 12.21 -4.14 -0.48
C LYS A 334 12.63 -4.61 0.92
N ARG A 335 13.74 -4.10 1.47
CA ARG A 335 14.16 -4.46 2.84
C ARG A 335 13.29 -3.79 3.90
N LEU A 336 12.84 -2.55 3.66
CA LEU A 336 11.87 -1.89 4.52
C LEU A 336 10.50 -2.57 4.45
N ASP A 337 10.03 -2.95 3.26
CA ASP A 337 8.80 -3.73 3.07
C ASP A 337 8.84 -5.01 3.93
N ASN A 338 9.95 -5.77 3.88
CA ASN A 338 10.11 -6.95 4.73
C ASN A 338 10.11 -6.62 6.24
N MET A 339 10.70 -5.49 6.65
CA MET A 339 10.75 -5.07 8.06
C MET A 339 9.40 -4.60 8.61
N PHE A 340 8.64 -3.86 7.82
CA PHE A 340 7.40 -3.21 8.27
C PHE A 340 6.16 -4.02 7.93
N LEU A 341 6.15 -4.77 6.83
CA LEU A 341 4.95 -5.48 6.37
C LEU A 341 4.97 -6.98 6.70
N ALA A 342 6.14 -7.62 6.69
CA ALA A 342 6.26 -9.08 6.82
C ALA A 342 6.85 -9.56 8.16
N ASN A 343 7.53 -8.70 8.90
CA ASN A 343 8.22 -9.07 10.13
C ASN A 343 7.26 -9.13 11.33
N GLY A 344 7.21 -10.28 12.02
CA GLY A 344 6.50 -10.38 13.31
C GLY A 344 4.99 -10.64 13.23
N GLY A 345 4.45 -10.96 12.06
CA GLY A 345 3.07 -11.42 11.88
C GLY A 345 2.00 -10.33 11.78
N LEU A 346 2.37 -9.06 11.95
CA LEU A 346 1.46 -7.91 11.79
C LEU A 346 2.13 -6.87 10.89
N SER A 347 1.40 -6.38 9.89
CA SER A 347 1.88 -5.32 9.00
C SER A 347 1.69 -3.94 9.64
N ASP A 348 2.70 -3.09 9.53
CA ASP A 348 2.64 -1.72 10.01
C ASP A 348 1.73 -0.87 9.11
N ILE A 349 0.57 -0.49 9.64
CA ILE A 349 -0.47 0.18 8.85
C ILE A 349 -0.04 1.57 8.37
N TYR A 350 0.75 2.29 9.17
CA TYR A 350 1.26 3.63 8.81
C TYR A 350 2.21 3.56 7.63
N TYR A 351 3.10 2.57 7.63
CA TYR A 351 3.98 2.31 6.52
C TYR A 351 3.20 1.80 5.29
N LYS A 352 2.28 0.84 5.47
CA LYS A 352 1.48 0.26 4.38
C LYS A 352 0.70 1.32 3.60
N ARG A 353 -0.03 2.20 4.30
CA ARG A 353 -0.82 3.29 3.67
C ARG A 353 0.04 4.21 2.79
N MET A 354 1.25 4.55 3.23
CA MET A 354 2.19 5.34 2.42
C MET A 354 2.76 4.52 1.26
N ARG A 355 3.15 3.27 1.53
CA ARG A 355 3.79 2.37 0.58
C ARG A 355 2.88 2.00 -0.60
N ASP A 356 1.58 1.85 -0.36
CA ASP A 356 0.57 1.52 -1.36
C ASP A 356 0.39 2.65 -2.40
N LYS A 357 0.70 3.90 -2.04
CA LYS A 357 0.66 5.06 -2.95
C LYS A 357 1.90 5.17 -3.84
N VAL A 358 2.97 4.42 -3.55
CA VAL A 358 4.29 4.62 -4.18
C VAL A 358 4.40 3.84 -5.49
N LYS A 359 4.71 4.58 -6.56
CA LYS A 359 5.13 4.10 -7.88
C LYS A 359 6.60 4.46 -8.09
N ILE A 360 7.35 3.55 -8.71
CA ILE A 360 8.82 3.66 -8.78
C ILE A 360 9.25 3.97 -10.20
N PHE A 361 9.95 5.10 -10.38
CA PHE A 361 10.65 5.45 -11.60
C PHE A 361 12.13 5.15 -11.37
N MET A 362 12.61 4.02 -11.89
CA MET A 362 14.00 3.62 -11.70
C MET A 362 14.92 4.49 -12.53
N MET A 363 15.84 5.18 -11.86
CA MET A 363 16.97 5.86 -12.50
C MET A 363 18.07 4.85 -12.78
N GLU A 364 18.48 4.75 -14.03
CA GLU A 364 19.62 3.95 -14.44
C GLU A 364 20.91 4.34 -13.70
N CYS A 365 21.78 3.37 -13.47
CA CYS A 365 23.04 3.55 -12.75
C CYS A 365 24.18 2.88 -13.52
N GLU A 366 24.83 3.65 -14.40
CA GLU A 366 25.90 3.13 -15.28
C GLU A 366 27.28 3.11 -14.61
N LYS A 367 27.54 4.02 -13.64
CA LYS A 367 28.85 4.21 -13.01
C LYS A 367 28.79 4.06 -11.50
N SER A 368 29.84 3.47 -10.92
CA SER A 368 29.99 3.33 -9.47
C SER A 368 30.48 4.64 -8.89
N TRP A 369 29.98 5.00 -7.72
CA TRP A 369 30.65 5.96 -6.83
C TRP A 369 31.68 5.22 -5.97
N ASP A 370 32.66 5.96 -5.45
CA ASP A 370 33.85 5.43 -4.74
C ASP A 370 33.50 4.55 -3.53
N ASN A 371 32.43 4.90 -2.82
CA ASN A 371 32.00 4.22 -1.60
C ASN A 371 31.00 3.08 -1.84
N CYS A 372 30.51 2.90 -3.07
CA CYS A 372 29.50 1.88 -3.37
C CYS A 372 30.12 0.49 -3.56
N TYR A 373 29.35 -0.53 -3.17
CA TYR A 373 29.67 -1.95 -3.32
C TYR A 373 28.38 -2.78 -3.52
N CYS A 374 27.37 -2.18 -4.17
CA CYS A 374 26.05 -2.81 -4.39
C CYS A 374 26.12 -4.08 -5.24
N VAL A 375 27.09 -4.20 -6.15
CA VAL A 375 27.38 -5.42 -6.93
C VAL A 375 27.81 -6.56 -6.01
N SER A 376 28.68 -6.28 -5.04
CA SER A 376 29.10 -7.29 -4.03
C SER A 376 27.93 -7.79 -3.18
N MET A 377 26.89 -6.96 -3.03
CA MET A 377 25.66 -7.32 -2.31
C MET A 377 24.56 -7.88 -3.22
N GLY A 378 24.75 -7.94 -4.55
CA GLY A 378 23.75 -8.37 -5.52
C GLY A 378 22.53 -7.45 -5.66
N THR A 379 22.70 -6.15 -5.37
CA THR A 379 21.60 -5.15 -5.29
C THR A 379 21.75 -4.01 -6.29
N ASN A 380 22.65 -4.19 -7.26
CA ASN A 380 22.85 -3.31 -8.41
C ASN A 380 21.75 -3.43 -9.47
N LYS A 381 20.94 -4.50 -9.43
CA LYS A 381 19.86 -4.79 -10.39
C LYS A 381 18.52 -4.91 -9.68
N THR A 382 17.43 -4.63 -10.39
CA THR A 382 16.06 -4.82 -9.91
C THR A 382 15.10 -4.86 -11.09
N GLU A 383 14.01 -5.60 -10.95
CA GLU A 383 12.89 -5.60 -11.88
C GLU A 383 11.66 -4.89 -11.30
N ASN A 384 11.74 -4.45 -10.04
CA ASN A 384 10.63 -3.88 -9.27
C ASN A 384 10.49 -2.37 -9.52
N TYR A 385 10.06 -1.99 -10.72
CA TYR A 385 9.78 -0.61 -11.09
C TYR A 385 8.60 -0.52 -12.06
N SER A 386 7.94 0.65 -12.08
CA SER A 386 6.87 0.95 -13.04
C SER A 386 7.45 1.50 -14.35
N VAL A 387 8.47 2.35 -14.24
CA VAL A 387 9.20 2.94 -15.37
C VAL A 387 10.69 2.89 -15.06
N ALA A 388 11.53 2.55 -16.04
CA ALA A 388 12.98 2.74 -15.97
C ALA A 388 13.39 3.89 -16.89
N CYS A 389 14.32 4.72 -16.46
CA CYS A 389 14.72 5.92 -17.18
C CYS A 389 16.24 6.13 -17.23
N ARG A 390 16.73 6.53 -18.40
CA ARG A 390 18.04 7.13 -18.62
C ARG A 390 17.84 8.62 -18.88
N LEU A 391 18.38 9.45 -18.00
CA LEU A 391 18.24 10.91 -18.05
C LEU A 391 19.54 11.53 -18.57
N ASN A 392 19.70 11.70 -19.89
CA ASN A 392 20.88 12.36 -20.47
C ASN A 392 20.66 13.88 -20.60
N GLU A 393 21.72 14.59 -21.03
CA GLU A 393 21.68 16.04 -21.23
C GLU A 393 20.73 16.47 -22.35
N ASP A 394 20.65 15.70 -23.45
CA ASP A 394 19.83 16.05 -24.61
C ASP A 394 18.53 15.22 -24.70
N GLU A 395 18.60 13.95 -24.32
CA GLU A 395 17.55 12.96 -24.59
C GLU A 395 17.25 12.09 -23.39
N ILE A 396 16.00 11.64 -23.31
CA ILE A 396 15.53 10.72 -22.28
C ILE A 396 15.10 9.43 -22.95
N TYR A 397 15.50 8.31 -22.35
CA TYR A 397 15.08 6.98 -22.77
C TYR A 397 14.32 6.34 -21.63
N LEU A 398 13.16 5.75 -21.94
CA LEU A 398 12.26 5.15 -20.97
C LEU A 398 11.93 3.73 -21.36
N GLU A 399 11.80 2.84 -20.38
CA GLU A 399 11.10 1.56 -20.49
C GLU A 399 9.93 1.60 -19.51
N VAL A 400 8.71 1.49 -20.02
CA VAL A 400 7.47 1.53 -19.24
C VAL A 400 6.92 0.12 -19.14
N LYS A 401 6.83 -0.40 -17.91
CA LYS A 401 6.28 -1.74 -17.61
C LYS A 401 4.86 -1.69 -17.07
N ASP A 402 4.54 -0.63 -16.34
CA ASP A 402 3.24 -0.46 -15.73
C ASP A 402 2.29 0.23 -16.72
N ALA A 403 1.20 -0.47 -17.02
CA ALA A 403 0.19 -0.08 -18.00
C ALA A 403 -0.38 1.31 -17.75
N GLU A 404 -0.50 1.66 -16.46
CA GLU A 404 -0.99 2.95 -16.01
C GLU A 404 -0.19 4.12 -16.59
N PHE A 405 1.10 3.93 -16.85
CA PHE A 405 1.96 4.98 -17.39
C PHE A 405 2.08 4.93 -18.92
N ILE A 406 1.72 3.82 -19.58
CA ILE A 406 1.92 3.67 -21.04
C ILE A 406 1.21 4.79 -21.80
N ASP A 407 -0.03 5.09 -21.43
CA ASP A 407 -0.87 6.11 -22.08
C ASP A 407 -0.24 7.52 -22.04
N TYR A 408 0.62 7.82 -21.06
CA TYR A 408 1.31 9.11 -20.97
C TYR A 408 2.46 9.25 -21.99
N PHE A 409 2.94 8.13 -22.54
CA PHE A 409 4.09 8.10 -23.45
C PHE A 409 3.72 7.60 -24.86
N GLU A 410 2.44 7.30 -25.14
CA GLU A 410 2.02 6.69 -26.42
C GLU A 410 2.33 7.57 -27.66
N ASP A 411 2.32 8.89 -27.50
CA ASP A 411 2.61 9.85 -28.58
C ASP A 411 4.13 10.03 -28.83
N GLU A 412 4.98 9.46 -27.97
CA GLU A 412 6.44 9.58 -28.07
C GLU A 412 7.05 8.51 -28.99
N MET A 413 8.28 8.76 -29.47
CA MET A 413 8.93 7.85 -30.42
C MET A 413 9.34 6.54 -29.74
N GLU A 414 8.88 5.40 -30.26
CA GLU A 414 9.31 4.08 -29.76
C GLU A 414 10.84 3.90 -29.91
N SER A 415 11.44 3.23 -28.93
CA SER A 415 12.87 2.97 -28.86
C SER A 415 13.16 1.50 -28.52
N GLY A 416 14.41 1.08 -28.70
CA GLY A 416 14.90 -0.24 -28.26
C GLY A 416 15.57 -0.21 -26.89
N TYR A 417 15.33 0.83 -26.09
CA TYR A 417 16.00 1.03 -24.81
C TYR A 417 15.70 -0.12 -23.83
N LYS A 418 16.75 -0.52 -23.11
CA LYS A 418 16.68 -1.40 -21.94
C LYS A 418 17.60 -0.83 -20.86
N PRO A 419 17.21 -0.89 -19.58
CA PRO A 419 18.05 -0.39 -18.50
C PRO A 419 19.36 -1.18 -18.41
N LEU A 420 20.48 -0.47 -18.34
CA LEU A 420 21.77 -1.03 -18.00
C LEU A 420 22.01 -0.92 -16.50
N PHE A 421 22.70 -1.92 -15.99
CA PHE A 421 23.10 -1.96 -14.60
C PHE A 421 24.62 -2.06 -14.52
N ILE A 422 25.18 -1.41 -13.51
CA ILE A 422 26.59 -1.54 -13.23
C ILE A 422 26.97 -2.99 -12.93
N GLU A 423 28.05 -3.48 -13.54
CA GLU A 423 28.52 -4.85 -13.35
C GLU A 423 29.70 -4.96 -12.37
N GLU A 424 30.39 -3.85 -12.06
CA GLU A 424 31.52 -3.83 -11.14
C GLU A 424 31.60 -2.53 -10.33
N ASN A 425 31.86 -2.63 -9.03
CA ASN A 425 32.20 -1.50 -8.17
C ASN A 425 33.71 -1.42 -7.94
N GLN A 426 34.23 -0.20 -7.76
CA GLN A 426 35.63 0.01 -7.37
C GLN A 426 35.95 -0.67 -6.03
N ARG A 427 35.04 -0.54 -5.05
CA ARG A 427 35.16 -1.18 -3.75
C ARG A 427 34.44 -2.53 -3.76
N LYS A 428 35.12 -3.56 -3.25
CA LYS A 428 34.59 -4.93 -3.17
C LYS A 428 34.40 -5.37 -1.72
N VAL A 429 33.32 -6.10 -1.48
CA VAL A 429 33.00 -6.67 -0.17
C VAL A 429 32.79 -8.17 -0.30
N CYS A 430 33.42 -8.93 0.60
CA CYS A 430 33.17 -10.35 0.80
C CYS A 430 32.28 -10.51 2.03
N VAL A 431 31.02 -10.90 1.83
CA VAL A 431 30.09 -11.11 2.95
C VAL A 431 30.43 -12.43 3.64
N PRO A 432 30.54 -12.47 4.99
CA PRO A 432 30.86 -13.71 5.72
C PRO A 432 29.78 -14.79 5.52
N ASP A 433 30.19 -15.98 5.09
CA ASP A 433 29.31 -17.15 5.03
C ASP A 433 29.19 -17.81 6.43
N ILE A 434 28.12 -17.52 7.16
CA ILE A 434 27.86 -18.04 8.51
C ILE A 434 26.67 -19.01 8.46
N LYS A 435 26.94 -20.30 8.30
CA LYS A 435 25.89 -21.34 8.29
C LYS A 435 25.63 -22.00 9.65
N ASP A 436 26.65 -22.01 10.51
CA ASP A 436 26.57 -22.65 11.83
C ASP A 436 26.35 -21.61 12.91
N ALA A 437 25.13 -21.57 13.45
CA ALA A 437 24.74 -20.67 14.54
C ALA A 437 25.64 -20.81 15.79
N LYS A 438 26.31 -21.96 15.98
CA LYS A 438 27.26 -22.15 17.09
C LYS A 438 28.49 -21.25 16.98
N MET A 439 28.81 -20.73 15.80
CA MET A 439 29.92 -19.79 15.60
C MET A 439 29.59 -18.38 16.09
N LEU A 440 28.31 -18.02 16.23
CA LEU A 440 27.88 -16.67 16.59
C LEU A 440 28.49 -16.19 17.90
N ARG A 441 28.54 -17.06 18.92
CA ARG A 441 29.17 -16.72 20.21
C ARG A 441 30.63 -16.29 20.03
N LYS A 442 31.41 -17.06 19.26
CA LYS A 442 32.81 -16.73 18.99
C LYS A 442 32.95 -15.45 18.17
N ILE A 443 32.06 -15.24 17.20
CA ILE A 443 32.02 -14.01 16.39
C ILE A 443 31.73 -12.79 17.28
N PHE A 444 30.84 -12.93 18.27
CA PHE A 444 30.48 -11.84 19.18
C PHE A 444 31.59 -11.49 20.17
N GLU A 445 32.50 -12.42 20.43
CA GLU A 445 33.66 -12.29 21.32
C GLU A 445 34.94 -11.84 20.57
N LEU A 446 34.88 -11.59 19.25
CA LEU A 446 36.04 -11.15 18.46
C LEU A 446 36.58 -9.80 18.96
N ASP A 447 37.90 -9.71 19.16
CA ASP A 447 38.53 -8.52 19.73
C ASP A 447 38.45 -7.29 18.83
N PHE A 448 38.39 -7.44 17.50
CA PHE A 448 38.34 -6.29 16.57
C PHE A 448 37.08 -5.42 16.75
N TRP A 449 36.02 -5.92 17.42
CA TRP A 449 34.88 -5.06 17.76
C TRP A 449 35.30 -3.93 18.69
N LYS A 450 36.28 -4.16 19.57
CA LYS A 450 36.75 -3.19 20.55
C LYS A 450 37.38 -1.96 19.91
N ASP A 451 37.92 -2.08 18.69
CA ASP A 451 38.46 -0.95 17.91
C ASP A 451 37.43 0.19 17.78
N TYR A 452 36.14 -0.14 17.67
CA TYR A 452 35.08 0.88 17.54
C TYR A 452 34.84 1.70 18.81
N ASN A 453 35.33 1.27 19.98
CA ASN A 453 35.19 2.07 21.20
C ASN A 453 36.05 3.34 21.18
N GLU A 454 37.13 3.34 20.39
CA GLU A 454 37.99 4.51 20.18
C GLU A 454 37.52 5.32 18.96
N ASP A 455 37.12 4.64 17.87
CA ASP A 455 36.79 5.29 16.61
C ASP A 455 35.35 5.84 16.53
N CYS A 456 34.37 5.17 17.14
CA CYS A 456 32.95 5.47 16.89
C CYS A 456 32.32 6.32 18.00
N ILE A 457 31.91 7.54 17.63
CA ILE A 457 31.21 8.48 18.54
C ILE A 457 29.71 8.20 18.73
N SER A 458 29.19 7.06 18.23
CA SER A 458 27.79 6.65 18.42
C SER A 458 26.72 7.68 18.01
N CYS A 459 26.99 8.52 16.99
CA CYS A 459 26.06 9.59 16.56
C CYS A 459 24.84 9.11 15.76
N GLY A 460 24.82 7.86 15.32
CA GLY A 460 23.71 7.28 14.55
C GLY A 460 23.55 7.78 13.10
N GLY A 461 24.37 8.73 12.62
CA GLY A 461 24.22 9.32 11.28
C GLY A 461 24.26 8.31 10.13
N CYS A 462 25.00 7.21 10.29
CA CYS A 462 25.05 6.12 9.31
C CYS A 462 23.70 5.39 9.12
N ASN A 463 22.81 5.41 10.11
CA ASN A 463 21.47 4.82 10.04
C ASN A 463 20.47 5.79 9.41
N THR A 464 20.61 7.09 9.67
CA THR A 464 19.75 8.14 9.11
C THR A 464 19.75 8.13 7.58
N VAL A 465 20.92 7.92 6.95
CA VAL A 465 21.07 7.90 5.48
C VAL A 465 20.91 6.51 4.85
N CYS A 466 20.72 5.47 5.67
CA CYS A 466 20.69 4.10 5.18
C CYS A 466 19.28 3.75 4.65
N PRO A 467 19.12 3.33 3.38
CA PRO A 467 17.81 3.05 2.78
C PRO A 467 17.09 1.87 3.43
N THR A 468 17.77 1.07 4.25
CA THR A 468 17.21 -0.15 4.85
C THR A 468 17.00 -0.02 6.36
N CYS A 469 17.26 1.15 6.95
CA CYS A 469 17.12 1.31 8.39
C CYS A 469 15.66 1.60 8.78
N SER A 470 15.11 0.71 9.61
CA SER A 470 13.75 0.76 10.16
C SER A 470 13.72 1.12 11.65
N CYS A 471 14.83 1.64 12.22
CA CYS A 471 14.90 1.99 13.64
C CYS A 471 14.11 3.26 13.94
N PHE A 472 13.26 3.23 14.96
CA PHE A 472 12.48 4.37 15.42
C PHE A 472 12.16 4.30 16.90
N ASP A 473 11.92 5.46 17.49
CA ASP A 473 11.40 5.62 18.85
C ASP A 473 9.99 6.20 18.79
N THR A 474 9.20 5.86 19.80
CA THR A 474 7.85 6.39 19.99
C THR A 474 7.91 7.41 21.11
N VAL A 475 7.53 8.65 20.80
CA VAL A 475 7.57 9.76 21.76
C VAL A 475 6.23 10.48 21.81
N ASP A 476 5.87 10.94 23.01
CA ASP A 476 4.70 11.79 23.22
C ASP A 476 5.14 13.25 23.27
N TYR A 477 4.58 14.07 22.38
CA TYR A 477 4.71 15.53 22.40
C TYR A 477 3.46 16.13 23.04
N LEU A 478 3.65 16.75 24.21
CA LEU A 478 2.57 17.37 24.97
C LEU A 478 2.49 18.86 24.67
N ASN A 479 1.29 19.35 24.37
CA ASN A 479 1.08 20.74 23.90
C ASN A 479 0.92 21.75 25.05
N GLN A 480 0.72 21.28 26.30
CA GLN A 480 0.44 22.13 27.47
C GLN A 480 1.15 21.60 28.73
N GLU A 481 1.45 22.49 29.68
CA GLU A 481 2.05 22.15 30.98
C GLU A 481 1.22 21.12 31.78
N ASN A 482 -0.10 21.06 31.55
CA ASN A 482 -1.01 20.15 32.24
C ASN A 482 -0.99 18.70 31.69
N SER A 483 -0.23 18.40 30.62
CA SER A 483 -0.06 17.06 30.04
C SER A 483 -1.34 16.34 29.57
N ARG A 484 -2.46 17.07 29.37
CA ARG A 484 -3.79 16.50 29.03
C ARG A 484 -4.09 16.44 27.53
N LYS A 485 -3.22 17.00 26.70
CA LYS A 485 -3.36 17.05 25.25
C LYS A 485 -2.02 16.93 24.58
N GLY A 486 -1.92 16.06 23.59
CA GLY A 486 -0.66 15.82 22.89
C GLY A 486 -0.83 15.03 21.60
N GLU A 487 0.31 14.63 21.07
CA GLU A 487 0.39 13.75 19.91
C GLU A 487 1.49 12.72 20.15
N ARG A 488 1.21 11.48 19.74
CA ARG A 488 2.21 10.43 19.73
C ARG A 488 2.86 10.38 18.36
N ARG A 489 4.19 10.49 18.33
CA ARG A 489 4.99 10.48 17.11
C ARG A 489 5.95 9.30 17.08
N ARG A 490 6.19 8.77 15.89
CA ARG A 490 7.38 7.98 15.59
C ARG A 490 8.46 8.91 15.08
N LEU A 491 9.61 8.86 15.73
CA LEU A 491 10.81 9.56 15.29
C LEU A 491 11.83 8.53 14.84
N TRP A 492 12.52 8.79 13.74
CA TRP A 492 13.68 7.99 13.37
C TRP A 492 14.67 7.94 14.52
N SER A 493 15.14 6.73 14.79
CA SER A 493 16.15 6.47 15.80
C SER A 493 17.25 5.59 15.22
N SER A 494 18.19 5.17 16.05
CA SER A 494 19.33 4.40 15.59
C SER A 494 19.79 3.40 16.62
N CYS A 495 20.04 2.17 16.17
CA CYS A 495 20.66 1.13 16.98
C CYS A 495 22.10 1.46 17.43
N MET A 496 22.65 2.57 16.93
CA MET A 496 23.95 3.13 17.34
C MET A 496 23.81 4.13 18.49
N LEU A 497 22.60 4.47 18.95
CA LEU A 497 22.39 5.33 20.10
C LEU A 497 22.29 4.47 21.38
N PRO A 498 22.95 4.85 22.49
CA PRO A 498 22.86 4.12 23.75
C PRO A 498 21.43 3.92 24.26
N ASP A 499 20.63 4.98 24.21
CA ASP A 499 19.27 4.97 24.73
C ASP A 499 18.28 4.16 23.87
N PHE A 500 18.63 3.80 22.62
CA PHE A 500 17.75 3.00 21.76
C PHE A 500 17.47 1.61 22.33
N SER A 501 18.36 1.07 23.17
CA SER A 501 18.17 -0.23 23.82
C SER A 501 17.69 -0.14 25.27
N LYS A 502 17.27 1.06 25.70
CA LYS A 502 16.79 1.32 27.05
C LYS A 502 15.37 0.78 27.21
N THR A 503 15.18 -0.13 28.16
CA THR A 503 13.85 -0.64 28.51
C THR A 503 13.19 0.26 29.56
N ALA A 504 11.90 0.06 29.83
CA ALA A 504 11.14 0.82 30.83
C ALA A 504 11.78 0.80 32.24
N GLY A 505 12.49 -0.28 32.59
CA GLY A 505 13.25 -0.38 33.85
C GLY A 505 14.59 0.36 33.85
N GLY A 506 14.91 1.11 32.80
CA GLY A 506 16.17 1.85 32.65
C GLY A 506 17.37 1.01 32.21
N ASN A 507 17.21 -0.31 32.04
CA ASN A 507 18.28 -1.19 31.60
C ASN A 507 18.61 -0.98 30.12
N ILE A 508 19.90 -0.80 29.83
CA ILE A 508 20.43 -0.62 28.48
C ILE A 508 21.20 -1.89 28.10
N ALA A 509 20.74 -2.57 27.06
CA ALA A 509 21.33 -3.84 26.61
C ALA A 509 22.67 -3.66 25.87
N ARG A 510 22.86 -2.53 25.18
CA ARG A 510 24.10 -2.19 24.44
C ARG A 510 24.58 -0.83 24.88
N LYS A 511 25.69 -0.80 25.62
CA LYS A 511 26.20 0.43 26.26
C LYS A 511 27.36 1.07 25.52
N THR A 512 28.12 0.27 24.79
CA THR A 512 29.40 0.67 24.20
C THR A 512 29.36 0.60 22.66
N PRO A 513 30.15 1.43 21.96
CA PRO A 513 30.18 1.46 20.50
C PRO A 513 30.47 0.11 19.83
N ASP A 514 31.37 -0.71 20.41
CA ASP A 514 31.66 -2.07 19.92
C ASP A 514 30.41 -2.96 19.85
N GLN A 515 29.60 -2.94 20.91
CA GLN A 515 28.36 -3.72 21.00
C GLN A 515 27.32 -3.27 19.97
N MET A 516 27.25 -1.96 19.73
CA MET A 516 26.34 -1.35 18.75
C MET A 516 26.79 -1.62 17.32
N MET A 517 28.07 -1.46 17.02
CA MET A 517 28.62 -1.75 15.69
C MET A 517 28.53 -3.23 15.35
N ARG A 518 28.80 -4.12 16.32
CA ARG A 518 28.56 -5.56 16.17
C ARG A 518 27.09 -5.82 15.85
N PHE A 519 26.15 -5.27 16.63
CA PHE A 519 24.73 -5.45 16.40
C PHE A 519 24.30 -4.97 15.01
N LYS A 520 24.69 -3.75 14.61
CA LYS A 520 24.43 -3.20 13.28
C LYS A 520 24.99 -4.10 12.17
N THR A 521 26.23 -4.55 12.32
CA THR A 521 26.91 -5.36 11.29
C THR A 521 26.22 -6.70 11.14
N MET A 522 26.03 -7.43 12.24
CA MET A 522 25.38 -8.74 12.24
C MET A 522 23.93 -8.66 11.77
N HIS A 523 23.19 -7.62 12.17
CA HIS A 523 21.83 -7.41 11.67
C HIS A 523 21.79 -7.26 10.15
N LYS A 524 22.78 -6.53 9.60
CA LYS A 524 22.83 -6.23 8.18
C LYS A 524 23.33 -7.38 7.29
N VAL A 525 24.25 -8.21 7.78
CA VAL A 525 24.89 -9.27 6.97
C VAL A 525 24.46 -10.68 7.34
N TYR A 526 23.83 -10.90 8.49
CA TYR A 526 23.45 -12.23 8.96
C TYR A 526 21.98 -12.29 9.42
N ASP A 527 21.57 -11.52 10.44
CA ASP A 527 20.27 -11.75 11.10
C ASP A 527 19.08 -11.54 10.17
N TYR A 528 19.17 -10.58 9.24
CA TYR A 528 18.13 -10.36 8.23
C TYR A 528 17.94 -11.60 7.34
N ASN A 529 19.04 -12.16 6.82
CA ASN A 529 19.00 -13.34 5.98
C ASN A 529 18.45 -14.54 6.77
N ALA A 530 18.94 -14.75 7.99
CA ALA A 530 18.47 -15.81 8.88
C ALA A 530 16.97 -15.70 9.20
N ARG A 531 16.40 -14.48 9.19
CA ARG A 531 14.99 -14.24 9.49
C ARG A 531 14.06 -14.48 8.30
N PHE A 532 14.41 -13.98 7.11
CA PHE A 532 13.53 -14.07 5.92
C PHE A 532 13.89 -15.22 4.99
N GLY A 533 15.01 -15.90 5.23
CA GLY A 533 15.54 -16.91 4.33
C GLY A 533 16.14 -16.33 3.04
N GLY A 534 16.59 -17.22 2.16
CA GLY A 534 17.20 -16.87 0.87
C GLY A 534 18.68 -16.52 0.94
N ASN A 535 19.19 -15.80 -0.06
CA ASN A 535 20.59 -15.36 -0.17
C ASN A 535 20.72 -13.82 -0.11
N GLU A 536 19.71 -13.12 0.40
CA GLU A 536 19.69 -11.66 0.45
C GLU A 536 20.13 -11.15 1.83
N HIS A 537 20.85 -10.03 1.85
CA HIS A 537 21.28 -9.34 3.07
C HIS A 537 20.51 -8.03 3.22
N MET A 538 20.48 -7.47 4.44
CA MET A 538 19.83 -6.18 4.66
C MET A 538 20.63 -5.03 4.03
N CYS A 539 21.97 -5.12 4.01
CA CYS A 539 22.79 -4.10 3.39
C CYS A 539 22.70 -4.18 1.86
N VAL A 540 22.43 -3.04 1.21
CA VAL A 540 22.33 -2.91 -0.26
C VAL A 540 23.59 -2.28 -0.89
N GLY A 541 24.67 -2.15 -0.13
CA GLY A 541 25.95 -1.65 -0.65
C GLY A 541 25.92 -0.23 -1.25
N CYS A 542 24.95 0.62 -0.87
CA CYS A 542 24.88 1.99 -1.41
C CYS A 542 26.03 2.89 -0.95
N GLY A 543 26.77 2.58 0.11
CA GLY A 543 27.94 3.37 0.52
C GLY A 543 27.66 4.70 1.25
N ARG A 544 26.41 5.21 1.26
CA ARG A 544 26.05 6.49 1.95
C ARG A 544 26.49 6.56 3.40
N CYS A 545 26.43 5.42 4.11
CA CYS A 545 26.85 5.34 5.51
C CYS A 545 28.35 5.57 5.74
N ILE A 546 29.19 5.31 4.73
CA ILE A 546 30.63 5.58 4.73
C ILE A 546 30.84 7.09 4.56
N GLN A 547 30.23 7.67 3.52
CA GLN A 547 30.30 9.11 3.23
C GLN A 547 29.78 9.99 4.39
N ARG A 548 28.77 9.52 5.13
CA ARG A 548 28.20 10.27 6.26
C ARG A 548 29.02 10.18 7.55
N CYS A 549 29.98 9.27 7.66
CA CYS A 549 30.72 9.06 8.90
C CYS A 549 31.71 10.20 9.16
N MET A 550 31.61 10.87 10.30
CA MET A 550 32.56 11.93 10.70
C MET A 550 33.90 11.38 11.23
N GLN A 551 34.03 10.07 11.35
CA GLN A 551 35.22 9.38 11.86
C GLN A 551 35.80 8.41 10.81
N ASP A 552 35.38 8.59 9.54
CA ASP A 552 35.86 7.81 8.40
C ASP A 552 35.75 6.28 8.54
N ILE A 553 34.78 5.82 9.34
CA ILE A 553 34.50 4.39 9.52
C ILE A 553 33.88 3.83 8.24
N SER A 554 34.65 3.00 7.55
CA SER A 554 34.19 2.26 6.38
C SER A 554 33.44 0.98 6.76
N PHE A 555 32.13 1.00 6.57
CA PHE A 555 31.29 -0.18 6.82
C PHE A 555 31.62 -1.35 5.88
N ALA A 556 32.13 -1.08 4.68
CA ALA A 556 32.63 -2.13 3.78
C ALA A 556 33.85 -2.85 4.37
N ASP A 557 34.78 -2.09 4.96
CA ASP A 557 35.98 -2.66 5.59
C ASP A 557 35.62 -3.41 6.87
N THR A 558 34.62 -2.95 7.62
CA THR A 558 34.03 -3.70 8.74
C THR A 558 33.53 -5.08 8.30
N ILE A 559 32.81 -5.17 7.17
CA ILE A 559 32.29 -6.45 6.65
C ILE A 559 33.45 -7.35 6.19
N ASN A 560 34.44 -6.79 5.48
CA ASN A 560 35.61 -7.55 5.02
C ASN A 560 36.45 -8.09 6.20
N LYS A 561 36.68 -7.27 7.23
CA LYS A 561 37.34 -7.70 8.48
C LYS A 561 36.58 -8.84 9.15
N LEU A 562 35.26 -8.71 9.28
CA LEU A 562 34.41 -9.77 9.82
C LEU A 562 34.52 -11.06 9.00
N SER A 563 34.51 -10.96 7.67
CA SER A 563 34.67 -12.11 6.76
C SER A 563 36.00 -12.83 6.98
N ALA A 564 37.11 -12.08 7.04
CA ALA A 564 38.43 -12.65 7.31
C ALA A 564 38.50 -13.35 8.68
N GLU A 565 37.91 -12.79 9.73
CA GLU A 565 37.87 -13.41 11.06
C GLU A 565 36.99 -14.67 11.09
N VAL A 566 35.85 -14.66 10.39
CA VAL A 566 34.97 -15.82 10.26
C VAL A 566 35.71 -16.97 9.56
N ASP A 567 36.48 -16.68 8.51
CA ASP A 567 37.26 -17.70 7.81
C ASP A 567 38.37 -18.28 8.68
N LYS A 568 39.07 -17.46 9.48
CA LYS A 568 40.02 -17.94 10.49
C LYS A 568 39.36 -18.89 11.50
N LEU A 569 38.14 -18.57 11.96
CA LEU A 569 37.39 -19.43 12.87
C LEU A 569 37.00 -20.77 12.23
N LYS A 570 36.66 -20.78 10.93
CA LYS A 570 36.37 -22.02 10.17
C LYS A 570 37.61 -22.91 10.04
N VAL A 571 38.78 -22.34 9.72
CA VAL A 571 40.04 -23.10 9.60
C VAL A 571 40.40 -23.77 10.93
N LYS A 572 40.36 -23.03 12.05
CA LYS A 572 40.63 -23.59 13.39
C LYS A 572 39.68 -24.74 13.76
N LYS A 573 38.41 -24.67 13.34
CA LYS A 573 37.43 -25.75 13.55
C LYS A 573 37.78 -27.01 12.75
N THR A 574 38.25 -26.85 11.52
CA THR A 574 38.68 -27.97 10.66
C THR A 574 39.97 -28.62 11.17
N GLU A 575 40.92 -27.84 11.67
CA GLU A 575 42.16 -28.36 12.27
C GLU A 575 41.93 -29.06 13.61
N GLY A 576 41.07 -28.51 14.47
CA GLY A 576 40.68 -29.14 15.74
C GLY A 576 39.96 -30.48 15.57
N ASN A 577 39.18 -30.64 14.48
CA ASN A 577 38.55 -31.92 14.15
C ASN A 577 39.51 -32.94 13.51
N LYS A 578 40.65 -32.52 12.96
CA LYS A 578 41.68 -33.41 12.40
C LYS A 578 42.63 -33.94 13.48
N ASN A 579 42.91 -33.16 14.51
CA ASN A 579 43.80 -33.56 15.63
C ASN A 579 43.07 -34.30 16.76
N GLY A 580 41.75 -34.51 16.64
CA GLY A 580 40.92 -35.22 17.62
C GLY A 580 40.37 -36.56 17.12
N LYS A 581 40.97 -37.15 16.07
CA LYS A 581 40.69 -38.51 15.61
C LYS A 581 41.84 -39.44 15.93
#